data_AF-A0A7R9P0V7-F1
#
_entry.id   AF-A0A7R9P0V7-F1
#
_cell.length_a   1.000
_cell.length_b   1.000
_cell.length_c   1.000
_cell.angle_alpha   90.00
_cell.angle_beta   90.00
_cell.angle_gamma   90.00
#
_symmetry.space_group_name_H-M   'P 1'
#
loop_
_entity.id
_entity.type
_entity.pdbx_description
1 polymer ?
#
loop_
_entity_poly.entity_id
_entity_poly.type
_entity_poly.pdbx_seq_one_letter_code
_entity_poly.pdbx_strand_id
1 'polypeptide(L)'
;MATWSKVSLSRNRLYCRKQGVHGSISARFRYYQNVCTSSYSFTWWNWTRWEREIDWMALNGINLALATVGQEAIWERVYIQLNLTSDDINNHFTGPAFLAWGRMGNIRGWAGPLSPSWHNHTLILQRRILARMRELGIVPILPAFAGHVPREFQNPYLVEPTEPLFRQIGNLFMEQVIAEFGTDHIYNCDTFNEMVPSSGELDYLSAVGHATFQAMIDIDPTAIWWGRMLVLDLQSEQHEQYTTYSSYFGQPFIWCMLHNFGGTLGLFGSMSIINQKVFVARALPNGTMVGTGLTPEGINQNYVIYDLMTEMSWRTEPTNLTQCDPPPNVHEHSCCPGTITHTHLDDRKLFVNRVSAYATRRYGEENDDSNQAWDLLKLNVKLLVWGLVVEFFLGLCEYSYFELRVELVLKARD
;
A
#
# COMPACT_ATOMS: atom_id res chain seq x y z
N MET A 1 15.45 7.64 11.59
CA MET A 1 15.02 7.68 10.18
C MET A 1 14.95 6.26 9.66
N ALA A 2 13.96 5.91 8.83
CA ALA A 2 13.89 4.63 8.13
C ALA A 2 13.23 4.81 6.76
N THR A 3 14.01 4.64 5.68
CA THR A 3 13.55 4.66 4.28
C THR A 3 13.94 3.35 3.60
N TRP A 4 13.48 3.12 2.35
CA TRP A 4 13.85 1.94 1.58
C TRP A 4 15.37 1.77 1.34
N SER A 5 16.13 2.87 1.30
CA SER A 5 17.59 2.84 1.12
C SER A 5 18.37 2.80 2.44
N LYS A 6 17.93 3.54 3.47
CA LYS A 6 18.75 3.85 4.63
C LYS A 6 17.91 3.93 5.90
N VAL A 7 18.37 3.25 6.94
CA VAL A 7 17.92 3.46 8.32
C VAL A 7 19.06 4.15 9.04
N SER A 8 18.74 5.20 9.79
CA SER A 8 19.67 5.90 10.67
C SER A 8 19.04 5.97 12.07
N LEU A 9 19.74 5.40 13.04
CA LEU A 9 19.39 5.41 14.45
C LEU A 9 20.52 6.08 15.22
N SER A 10 20.23 7.19 15.89
CA SER A 10 21.15 7.86 16.82
C SER A 10 21.28 7.05 18.12
N ARG A 11 21.96 5.91 18.03
CA ARG A 11 22.35 5.07 19.18
C ARG A 11 23.16 5.92 20.17
N ASN A 12 22.62 6.12 21.37
CA ASN A 12 23.32 6.21 22.66
C ASN A 12 22.45 6.81 23.80
N ARG A 13 21.29 7.41 23.51
CA ARG A 13 20.35 7.91 24.54
C ARG A 13 18.90 7.65 24.18
N LEU A 14 18.17 7.00 25.07
CA LEU A 14 16.69 7.05 25.09
C LEU A 14 16.27 8.39 25.70
N TYR A 15 15.48 9.16 24.97
CA TYR A 15 14.99 10.46 25.44
C TYR A 15 13.64 10.28 26.14
N CYS A 16 13.63 10.31 27.47
CA CYS A 16 12.39 10.36 28.25
C CYS A 16 11.63 11.65 27.92
N ARG A 17 10.44 11.53 27.30
CA ARG A 17 9.53 12.67 27.16
C ARG A 17 8.98 13.04 28.54
N LYS A 18 8.93 14.34 28.85
CA LYS A 18 8.40 14.86 30.13
C LYS A 18 6.88 14.74 30.27
N GLN A 19 6.18 14.46 29.17
CA GLN A 19 4.73 14.33 29.08
C GLN A 19 4.39 13.23 28.07
N GLY A 20 3.29 12.51 28.31
CA GLY A 20 2.67 11.65 27.30
C GLY A 20 2.16 12.50 26.12
N VAL A 21 2.17 11.93 24.92
CA VAL A 21 1.66 12.61 23.71
C VAL A 21 0.75 11.64 22.98
N HIS A 22 -0.55 11.87 23.07
CA HIS A 22 -1.57 11.13 22.33
C HIS A 22 -1.76 11.80 20.96
N GLY A 23 -1.68 11.01 19.89
CA GLY A 23 -1.99 11.44 18.52
C GLY A 23 -3.20 10.68 18.01
N SER A 24 -4.26 11.38 17.63
CA SER A 24 -5.43 10.80 16.97
C SER A 24 -5.29 10.88 15.45
N ILE A 25 -5.50 9.76 14.75
CA ILE A 25 -5.45 9.72 13.29
C ILE A 25 -6.86 9.98 12.74
N SER A 26 -7.03 11.02 11.91
CA SER A 26 -8.33 11.34 11.31
C SER A 26 -8.70 10.43 10.13
N ALA A 27 -7.71 9.87 9.45
CA ALA A 27 -7.91 8.84 8.44
C ALA A 27 -8.27 7.49 9.11
N ARG A 28 -9.26 6.77 8.57
CA ARG A 28 -9.56 5.39 8.99
C ARG A 28 -8.53 4.43 8.39
N PHE A 29 -8.29 4.56 7.09
CA PHE A 29 -7.35 3.75 6.34
C PHE A 29 -6.11 4.54 5.92
N ARG A 30 -4.95 3.89 6.01
CA ARG A 30 -3.67 4.32 5.44
C ARG A 30 -3.26 3.23 4.46
N TYR A 31 -3.48 3.50 3.17
CA TYR A 31 -3.38 2.52 2.09
C TYR A 31 -1.99 2.51 1.44
N TYR A 32 -1.54 1.34 0.97
CA TYR A 32 -0.30 1.22 0.20
C TYR A 32 -0.38 0.18 -0.93
N GLN A 33 0.45 0.44 -1.96
CA GLN A 33 0.76 -0.32 -3.18
C GLN A 33 -0.14 0.03 -4.37
N ASN A 34 0.43 -0.04 -5.56
CA ASN A 34 -0.27 -0.12 -6.83
C ASN A 34 -0.20 -1.60 -7.30
N VAL A 35 -1.16 -2.04 -8.11
CA VAL A 35 -1.06 -3.35 -8.78
C VAL A 35 0.23 -3.44 -9.63
N CYS A 36 0.66 -2.33 -10.24
CA CYS A 36 1.92 -2.20 -10.97
C CYS A 36 3.18 -2.34 -10.09
N THR A 37 3.12 -2.00 -8.78
CA THR A 37 4.30 -2.14 -7.88
C THR A 37 4.72 -3.60 -7.71
N SER A 38 3.77 -4.53 -7.84
CA SER A 38 4.06 -5.96 -7.84
C SER A 38 5.01 -6.36 -8.97
N SER A 39 4.81 -5.80 -10.17
CA SER A 39 5.67 -5.98 -11.34
C SER A 39 6.97 -5.17 -11.26
N TYR A 40 6.88 -3.84 -11.14
CA TYR A 40 8.04 -2.95 -11.28
C TYR A 40 9.00 -2.98 -10.08
N SER A 41 8.56 -3.39 -8.89
CA SER A 41 9.42 -3.38 -7.69
C SER A 41 9.49 -4.74 -7.00
N PHE A 42 8.39 -5.48 -6.87
CA PHE A 42 8.34 -6.63 -5.95
C PHE A 42 8.65 -7.99 -6.59
N THR A 43 8.63 -8.12 -7.93
CA THR A 43 8.79 -9.40 -8.68
C THR A 43 9.89 -10.33 -8.16
N TRP A 44 11.05 -9.77 -7.78
CA TRP A 44 12.23 -10.55 -7.38
C TRP A 44 12.48 -10.55 -5.86
N TRP A 45 11.49 -10.18 -5.05
CA TRP A 45 11.64 -10.06 -3.60
C TRP A 45 11.51 -11.40 -2.88
N ASN A 46 12.53 -11.76 -2.13
CA ASN A 46 12.45 -12.82 -1.12
C ASN A 46 11.79 -12.34 0.18
N TRP A 47 11.59 -13.27 1.12
CA TRP A 47 11.05 -12.96 2.45
C TRP A 47 11.79 -11.81 3.16
N THR A 48 13.12 -11.79 3.12
CA THR A 48 13.95 -10.78 3.82
C THR A 48 13.80 -9.36 3.25
N ARG A 49 13.28 -9.19 2.02
CA ARG A 49 12.89 -7.87 1.50
C ARG A 49 11.43 -7.53 1.84
N TRP A 50 10.52 -8.51 1.80
CA TRP A 50 9.12 -8.33 2.21
C TRP A 50 8.95 -8.03 3.70
N GLU A 51 9.68 -8.72 4.59
CA GLU A 51 9.68 -8.49 6.05
C GLU A 51 9.99 -7.01 6.36
N ARG A 52 11.05 -6.46 5.74
CA ARG A 52 11.44 -5.06 5.89
C ARG A 52 10.43 -4.07 5.29
N GLU A 53 9.69 -4.46 4.25
CA GLU A 53 8.61 -3.63 3.71
C GLU A 53 7.42 -3.57 4.66
N ILE A 54 7.03 -4.71 5.23
CA ILE A 54 5.92 -4.80 6.17
C ILE A 54 6.26 -4.09 7.50
N ASP A 55 7.53 -4.14 7.93
CA ASP A 55 8.03 -3.31 9.03
C ASP A 55 7.96 -1.81 8.69
N TRP A 56 8.38 -1.39 7.48
CA TRP A 56 8.28 0.00 7.01
C TRP A 56 6.84 0.49 6.91
N MET A 57 5.93 -0.36 6.43
CA MET A 57 4.48 -0.11 6.36
C MET A 57 3.93 0.21 7.77
N ALA A 58 4.17 -0.67 8.75
CA ALA A 58 3.72 -0.48 10.12
C ALA A 58 4.27 0.80 10.76
N LEU A 59 5.55 1.12 10.55
CA LEU A 59 6.19 2.35 11.05
C LEU A 59 5.58 3.64 10.51
N ASN A 60 5.04 3.60 9.29
CA ASN A 60 4.33 4.72 8.67
C ASN A 60 2.83 4.72 9.00
N GLY A 61 2.34 3.72 9.73
CA GLY A 61 0.94 3.55 10.10
C GLY A 61 0.07 2.93 9.01
N ILE A 62 0.64 2.42 7.91
CA ILE A 62 -0.10 1.71 6.86
C ILE A 62 -0.84 0.53 7.51
N ASN A 63 -2.16 0.48 7.33
CA ASN A 63 -3.02 -0.56 7.91
C ASN A 63 -3.93 -1.24 6.88
N LEU A 64 -3.76 -0.91 5.60
CA LEU A 64 -4.48 -1.50 4.48
C LEU A 64 -3.52 -1.58 3.29
N ALA A 65 -3.31 -2.74 2.67
CA ALA A 65 -2.42 -2.86 1.51
C ALA A 65 -2.72 -4.09 0.66
N LEU A 66 -2.34 -4.05 -0.62
CA LEU A 66 -2.45 -5.21 -1.51
C LEU A 66 -1.59 -6.38 -1.02
N ALA A 67 -2.13 -7.60 -1.14
CA ALA A 67 -1.43 -8.85 -0.89
C ALA A 67 -1.78 -9.83 -2.03
N THR A 68 -1.17 -9.62 -3.19
CA THR A 68 -1.54 -10.27 -4.47
C THR A 68 -0.52 -11.29 -4.97
N VAL A 69 0.48 -11.66 -4.15
CA VAL A 69 1.56 -12.58 -4.50
C VAL A 69 1.03 -14.01 -4.62
N GLY A 70 1.44 -14.73 -5.67
CA GLY A 70 1.13 -16.16 -5.84
C GLY A 70 -0.29 -16.49 -6.27
N GLN A 71 -1.11 -15.49 -6.64
CA GLN A 71 -2.46 -15.73 -7.14
C GLN A 71 -2.50 -16.58 -8.42
N GLU A 72 -1.42 -16.60 -9.20
CA GLU A 72 -1.29 -17.44 -10.39
C GLU A 72 -1.32 -18.93 -10.03
N ALA A 73 -0.82 -19.31 -8.86
CA ALA A 73 -0.90 -20.67 -8.32
C ALA A 73 -2.28 -21.02 -7.72
N ILE A 74 -3.17 -20.04 -7.62
CA ILE A 74 -4.60 -20.24 -7.31
C ILE A 74 -5.36 -20.41 -8.62
N TRP A 75 -5.12 -19.52 -9.58
CA TRP A 75 -5.67 -19.62 -10.94
C TRP A 75 -5.30 -20.93 -11.63
N GLU A 76 -4.06 -21.42 -11.50
CA GLU A 76 -3.64 -22.75 -11.97
C GLU A 76 -4.58 -23.87 -11.47
N ARG A 77 -4.93 -23.87 -10.17
CA ARG A 77 -5.85 -24.86 -9.58
C ARG A 77 -7.27 -24.74 -10.14
N VAL A 78 -7.76 -23.51 -10.30
CA VAL A 78 -9.11 -23.22 -10.84
C VAL A 78 -9.19 -23.67 -12.29
N TYR A 79 -8.20 -23.35 -13.12
CA TYR A 79 -8.17 -23.73 -14.52
C TYR A 79 -8.02 -25.26 -14.71
N ILE A 80 -7.23 -25.94 -13.88
CA ILE A 80 -7.17 -27.42 -13.87
C ILE A 80 -8.53 -28.03 -13.48
N GLN A 81 -9.24 -27.48 -12.49
CA GLN A 81 -10.60 -27.93 -12.13
C GLN A 81 -11.63 -27.68 -13.25
N LEU A 82 -11.38 -26.69 -14.11
CA LEU A 82 -12.17 -26.39 -15.30
C LEU A 82 -11.70 -27.16 -16.55
N ASN A 83 -10.77 -28.11 -16.39
CA ASN A 83 -10.24 -29.02 -17.42
C ASN A 83 -9.34 -28.38 -18.49
N LEU A 84 -8.72 -27.23 -18.20
CA LEU A 84 -7.67 -26.68 -19.06
C LEU A 84 -6.38 -27.51 -18.95
N THR A 85 -5.66 -27.63 -20.06
CA THR A 85 -4.35 -28.27 -20.09
C THR A 85 -3.27 -27.35 -19.55
N SER A 86 -2.11 -27.92 -19.23
CA SER A 86 -0.92 -27.14 -18.86
C SER A 86 -0.52 -26.14 -19.95
N ASP A 87 -0.71 -26.47 -21.23
CA ASP A 87 -0.34 -25.58 -22.34
C ASP A 87 -1.30 -24.39 -22.45
N ASP A 88 -2.59 -24.57 -22.20
CA ASP A 88 -3.58 -23.47 -22.17
C ASP A 88 -3.23 -22.46 -21.06
N ILE A 89 -2.94 -22.99 -19.86
CA ILE A 89 -2.55 -22.20 -18.67
C ILE A 89 -1.22 -21.47 -18.92
N ASN A 90 -0.24 -22.15 -19.52
CA ASN A 90 1.07 -21.60 -19.89
C ASN A 90 0.96 -20.48 -20.94
N ASN A 91 0.00 -20.57 -21.87
CA ASN A 91 -0.26 -19.55 -22.88
C ASN A 91 -1.08 -18.36 -22.35
N HIS A 92 -1.80 -18.54 -21.23
CA HIS A 92 -2.54 -17.48 -20.56
C HIS A 92 -1.64 -16.62 -19.68
N PHE A 93 -0.87 -17.20 -18.76
CA PHE A 93 -0.04 -16.42 -17.82
C PHE A 93 1.12 -15.67 -18.50
N THR A 94 1.39 -14.46 -18.04
CA THR A 94 2.58 -13.69 -18.44
C THR A 94 3.79 -14.07 -17.59
N GLY A 95 4.99 -13.70 -18.04
CA GLY A 95 6.22 -13.86 -17.27
C GLY A 95 6.21 -13.02 -15.98
N PRO A 96 7.01 -13.37 -14.95
CA PRO A 96 6.92 -12.78 -13.61
C PRO A 96 6.88 -11.24 -13.55
N ALA A 97 7.71 -10.57 -14.36
CA ALA A 97 7.79 -9.10 -14.39
C ALA A 97 6.55 -8.43 -15.00
N PHE A 98 5.67 -9.18 -15.68
CA PHE A 98 4.51 -8.68 -16.42
C PHE A 98 3.17 -9.10 -15.81
N LEU A 99 3.18 -9.64 -14.58
CA LEU A 99 1.97 -10.16 -13.93
C LEU A 99 0.94 -9.08 -13.60
N ALA A 100 1.33 -7.83 -13.34
CA ALA A 100 0.38 -6.74 -13.09
C ALA A 100 -0.64 -6.58 -14.24
N TRP A 101 -0.16 -6.39 -15.47
CA TRP A 101 -1.00 -6.25 -16.67
C TRP A 101 -1.63 -7.58 -17.13
N GLY A 102 -1.12 -8.73 -16.67
CA GLY A 102 -1.78 -10.02 -16.81
C GLY A 102 -3.06 -10.10 -15.96
N ARG A 103 -2.96 -9.74 -14.68
CA ARG A 103 -4.07 -9.73 -13.71
C ARG A 103 -5.16 -8.71 -14.08
N MET A 104 -4.76 -7.56 -14.62
CA MET A 104 -5.66 -6.53 -15.15
C MET A 104 -6.26 -6.87 -16.53
N GLY A 105 -5.93 -8.02 -17.13
CA GLY A 105 -6.48 -8.50 -18.41
C GLY A 105 -5.87 -7.90 -19.68
N ASN A 106 -5.03 -6.88 -19.56
CA ASN A 106 -4.46 -6.13 -20.69
C ASN A 106 -3.57 -7.00 -21.60
N ILE A 107 -2.83 -7.96 -21.05
CA ILE A 107 -1.92 -8.86 -21.79
C ILE A 107 -2.00 -10.30 -21.28
N ARG A 108 -1.52 -11.26 -22.09
CA ARG A 108 -1.51 -12.71 -21.80
C ARG A 108 -0.32 -13.39 -22.50
N GLY A 109 0.23 -14.46 -21.93
CA GLY A 109 1.33 -15.26 -22.48
C GLY A 109 2.71 -14.58 -22.60
N TRP A 110 2.76 -13.25 -22.65
CA TRP A 110 4.01 -12.50 -22.89
C TRP A 110 5.09 -12.78 -21.84
N ALA A 111 6.26 -13.21 -22.32
CA ALA A 111 7.42 -13.63 -21.51
C ALA A 111 7.17 -14.77 -20.50
N GLY A 112 6.07 -15.52 -20.66
CA GLY A 112 5.85 -16.78 -19.96
C GLY A 112 6.64 -17.97 -20.56
N PRO A 113 6.38 -19.21 -20.13
CA PRO A 113 5.43 -19.58 -19.07
C PRO A 113 5.98 -19.34 -17.66
N LEU A 114 5.11 -19.49 -16.66
CA LEU A 114 5.53 -19.61 -15.26
C LEU A 114 6.02 -21.04 -14.97
N SER A 115 6.95 -21.20 -14.03
CA SER A 115 7.45 -22.52 -13.64
C SER A 115 6.75 -23.03 -12.37
N PRO A 116 6.62 -24.35 -12.15
CA PRO A 116 6.11 -24.90 -10.89
C PRO A 116 6.89 -24.41 -9.65
N SER A 117 8.17 -24.07 -9.83
CA SER A 117 9.00 -23.45 -8.79
C SER A 117 8.53 -22.03 -8.42
N TRP A 118 8.09 -21.23 -9.41
CA TRP A 118 7.49 -19.91 -9.20
C TRP A 118 6.18 -20.02 -8.40
N HIS A 119 5.28 -20.92 -8.81
CA HIS A 119 4.01 -21.15 -8.11
C HIS A 119 4.22 -21.58 -6.64
N ASN A 120 5.11 -22.55 -6.40
CA ASN A 120 5.44 -23.00 -5.04
C ASN A 120 6.11 -21.89 -4.19
N HIS A 121 7.09 -21.18 -4.76
CA HIS A 121 7.80 -20.09 -4.06
C HIS A 121 6.85 -18.95 -3.67
N THR A 122 5.99 -18.52 -4.59
CA THR A 122 5.09 -17.39 -4.36
C THR A 122 3.96 -17.72 -3.39
N LEU A 123 3.42 -18.95 -3.39
CA LEU A 123 2.50 -19.42 -2.34
C LEU A 123 3.15 -19.37 -0.95
N ILE A 124 4.35 -19.92 -0.80
CA ILE A 124 5.09 -19.91 0.47
C ILE A 124 5.37 -18.47 0.92
N LEU A 125 5.73 -17.58 0.00
CA LEU A 125 6.00 -16.17 0.28
C LEU A 125 4.74 -15.43 0.74
N GLN A 126 3.63 -15.58 0.01
CA GLN A 126 2.34 -14.95 0.33
C GLN A 126 1.81 -15.37 1.71
N ARG A 127 1.87 -16.67 2.06
CA ARG A 127 1.49 -17.14 3.42
C ARG A 127 2.25 -16.39 4.53
N ARG A 128 3.53 -16.09 4.33
CA ARG A 128 4.37 -15.34 5.30
C ARG A 128 4.05 -13.85 5.31
N ILE A 129 3.78 -13.25 4.14
CA ILE A 129 3.34 -11.85 3.99
C ILE A 129 2.05 -11.64 4.79
N LEU A 130 1.03 -12.44 4.52
CA LEU A 130 -0.27 -12.35 5.19
C LEU A 130 -0.15 -12.54 6.71
N ALA A 131 0.61 -13.54 7.16
CA ALA A 131 0.83 -13.77 8.59
C ALA A 131 1.47 -12.56 9.30
N ARG A 132 2.48 -11.92 8.68
CA ARG A 132 3.17 -10.75 9.26
C ARG A 132 2.35 -9.47 9.16
N MET A 133 1.55 -9.29 8.10
CA MET A 133 0.60 -8.19 7.99
C MET A 133 -0.45 -8.28 9.11
N ARG A 134 -1.09 -9.44 9.28
CA ARG A 134 -2.06 -9.70 10.34
C ARG A 134 -1.45 -9.58 11.75
N GLU A 135 -0.21 -10.04 11.97
CA GLU A 135 0.53 -9.84 13.24
C GLU A 135 0.67 -8.35 13.63
N LEU A 136 0.76 -7.46 12.64
CA LEU A 136 0.92 -6.01 12.85
C LEU A 136 -0.40 -5.22 12.70
N GLY A 137 -1.55 -5.89 12.57
CA GLY A 137 -2.85 -5.24 12.37
C GLY A 137 -3.03 -4.56 11.01
N ILE A 138 -2.24 -4.93 10.01
CA ILE A 138 -2.37 -4.47 8.62
C ILE A 138 -3.34 -5.41 7.91
N VAL A 139 -4.46 -4.86 7.41
CA VAL A 139 -5.46 -5.60 6.63
C VAL A 139 -4.91 -5.86 5.21
N PRO A 140 -4.71 -7.12 4.80
CA PRO A 140 -4.38 -7.45 3.43
C PRO A 140 -5.61 -7.37 2.53
N ILE A 141 -5.44 -6.80 1.34
CA ILE A 141 -6.43 -6.86 0.26
C ILE A 141 -6.04 -8.01 -0.66
N LEU A 142 -6.93 -9.00 -0.78
CA LEU A 142 -6.76 -10.18 -1.63
C LEU A 142 -7.31 -9.90 -3.05
N PRO A 143 -6.85 -10.62 -4.09
CA PRO A 143 -7.49 -10.53 -5.41
C PRO A 143 -8.88 -11.17 -5.40
N ALA A 144 -9.76 -10.68 -6.27
CA ALA A 144 -11.01 -11.33 -6.67
C ALA A 144 -11.10 -11.43 -8.20
N PHE A 145 -12.01 -12.27 -8.71
CA PHE A 145 -12.24 -12.40 -10.15
C PHE A 145 -12.87 -11.13 -10.75
N ALA A 146 -12.37 -10.70 -11.91
CA ALA A 146 -12.80 -9.49 -12.59
C ALA A 146 -13.41 -9.74 -13.99
N GLY A 147 -13.64 -11.01 -14.37
CA GLY A 147 -14.21 -11.41 -15.67
C GLY A 147 -13.20 -11.96 -16.70
N HIS A 148 -11.91 -11.64 -16.56
CA HIS A 148 -10.87 -12.02 -17.53
C HIS A 148 -10.49 -13.49 -17.47
N VAL A 149 -10.44 -14.17 -18.63
CA VAL A 149 -10.24 -15.63 -18.74
C VAL A 149 -9.22 -16.02 -19.82
N PRO A 150 -8.72 -17.28 -19.80
CA PRO A 150 -8.02 -17.91 -20.92
C PRO A 150 -8.86 -17.93 -22.21
N ARG A 151 -8.19 -18.02 -23.37
CA ARG A 151 -8.82 -17.99 -24.70
C ARG A 151 -9.80 -19.14 -24.92
N GLU A 152 -9.54 -20.23 -24.21
CA GLU A 152 -10.18 -21.54 -24.32
C GLU A 152 -11.62 -21.50 -23.82
N PHE A 153 -11.97 -20.50 -22.99
CA PHE A 153 -13.34 -20.18 -22.62
C PHE A 153 -14.02 -19.26 -23.65
N GLN A 154 -13.39 -18.12 -23.99
CA GLN A 154 -14.05 -17.06 -24.75
C GLN A 154 -13.09 -16.16 -25.53
N ASN A 155 -13.59 -15.59 -26.63
CA ASN A 155 -12.93 -14.56 -27.43
C ASN A 155 -14.00 -13.56 -27.92
N PRO A 156 -14.08 -12.32 -27.40
CA PRO A 156 -13.13 -11.68 -26.48
C PRO A 156 -12.99 -12.37 -25.11
N TYR A 157 -11.87 -12.08 -24.44
CA TYR A 157 -11.35 -12.79 -23.27
C TYR A 157 -12.00 -12.38 -21.93
N LEU A 158 -13.15 -11.73 -22.00
CA LEU A 158 -13.95 -11.27 -20.87
C LEU A 158 -15.26 -12.06 -20.91
N VAL A 159 -15.55 -12.81 -19.84
CA VAL A 159 -16.86 -13.47 -19.73
C VAL A 159 -17.93 -12.42 -19.49
N GLU A 160 -19.03 -12.49 -20.24
CA GLU A 160 -20.11 -11.52 -20.06
C GLU A 160 -20.80 -11.74 -18.70
N PRO A 161 -21.16 -10.66 -17.97
CA PRO A 161 -21.58 -10.75 -16.57
C PRO A 161 -22.94 -11.46 -16.36
N THR A 162 -23.68 -11.68 -17.44
CA THR A 162 -24.95 -12.42 -17.45
C THR A 162 -24.77 -13.92 -17.68
N GLU A 163 -23.57 -14.38 -18.03
CA GLU A 163 -23.29 -15.80 -18.24
C GLU A 163 -23.09 -16.54 -16.90
N PRO A 164 -23.69 -17.74 -16.72
CA PRO A 164 -23.45 -18.57 -15.53
C PRO A 164 -21.96 -18.88 -15.29
N LEU A 165 -21.16 -18.92 -16.36
CA LEU A 165 -19.72 -19.14 -16.32
C LEU A 165 -18.98 -18.07 -15.50
N PHE A 166 -19.40 -16.81 -15.58
CA PHE A 166 -18.78 -15.72 -14.82
C PHE A 166 -18.84 -16.01 -13.32
N ARG A 167 -20.04 -16.36 -12.84
CA ARG A 167 -20.31 -16.70 -11.44
C ARG A 167 -19.58 -17.99 -11.03
N GLN A 168 -19.57 -19.00 -11.89
CA GLN A 168 -18.86 -20.26 -11.63
C GLN A 168 -17.35 -20.04 -11.44
N ILE A 169 -16.69 -19.30 -12.35
CA ILE A 169 -15.25 -19.02 -12.26
C ILE A 169 -14.93 -18.13 -11.05
N GLY A 170 -15.74 -17.09 -10.82
CA GLY A 170 -15.58 -16.20 -9.68
C GLY A 170 -15.67 -16.93 -8.35
N ASN A 171 -16.71 -17.74 -8.16
CA ASN A 171 -16.92 -18.50 -6.93
C ASN A 171 -15.78 -19.51 -6.68
N LEU A 172 -15.39 -20.28 -7.70
CA LEU A 172 -14.26 -21.23 -7.60
C LEU A 172 -12.94 -20.52 -7.23
N PHE A 173 -12.67 -19.33 -7.79
CA PHE A 173 -11.49 -18.57 -7.43
C PHE A 173 -11.54 -18.05 -5.98
N MET A 174 -12.67 -17.48 -5.56
CA MET A 174 -12.85 -16.99 -4.20
C MET A 174 -12.73 -18.13 -3.17
N GLU A 175 -13.33 -19.29 -3.44
CA GLU A 175 -13.18 -20.50 -2.62
C GLU A 175 -11.71 -20.92 -2.47
N GLN A 176 -10.96 -20.99 -3.58
CA GLN A 176 -9.55 -21.40 -3.55
C GLN A 176 -8.64 -20.35 -2.88
N VAL A 177 -8.91 -19.04 -3.07
CA VAL A 177 -8.21 -17.95 -2.36
C VAL A 177 -8.43 -18.06 -0.86
N ILE A 178 -9.69 -18.17 -0.41
CA ILE A 178 -10.06 -18.17 1.01
C ILE A 178 -9.60 -19.46 1.70
N ALA A 179 -9.67 -20.61 1.03
CA ALA A 179 -9.18 -21.88 1.56
C ALA A 179 -7.65 -21.93 1.73
N GLU A 180 -6.90 -21.22 0.87
CA GLU A 180 -5.43 -21.19 0.91
C GLU A 180 -4.89 -20.09 1.86
N PHE A 181 -5.56 -18.94 1.96
CA PHE A 181 -5.03 -17.74 2.61
C PHE A 181 -5.88 -17.21 3.78
N GLY A 182 -7.08 -17.74 4.00
CA GLY A 182 -8.12 -17.08 4.80
C GLY A 182 -8.59 -15.77 4.12
N THR A 183 -9.32 -14.93 4.86
CA THR A 183 -9.73 -13.60 4.39
C THR A 183 -9.72 -12.59 5.53
N ASP A 184 -9.64 -11.32 5.15
CA ASP A 184 -9.83 -10.14 6.02
C ASP A 184 -10.93 -9.22 5.41
N HIS A 185 -11.79 -9.81 4.58
CA HIS A 185 -13.01 -9.25 4.00
C HIS A 185 -12.84 -8.05 3.06
N ILE A 186 -11.65 -7.80 2.50
CA ILE A 186 -11.44 -6.76 1.48
C ILE A 186 -10.73 -7.34 0.27
N TYR A 187 -11.30 -7.09 -0.91
CA TYR A 187 -10.84 -7.64 -2.18
C TYR A 187 -10.63 -6.54 -3.23
N ASN A 188 -9.72 -6.78 -4.18
CA ASN A 188 -9.45 -5.93 -5.34
C ASN A 188 -9.82 -6.66 -6.64
N CYS A 189 -10.51 -5.95 -7.54
CA CYS A 189 -10.85 -6.37 -8.89
C CYS A 189 -10.97 -5.13 -9.80
N ASP A 190 -10.48 -5.21 -11.04
CA ASP A 190 -10.51 -4.10 -12.00
C ASP A 190 -10.79 -4.64 -13.41
N THR A 191 -12.05 -4.69 -13.83
CA THR A 191 -12.46 -5.28 -15.13
C THR A 191 -11.97 -4.47 -16.34
N PHE A 192 -12.01 -3.14 -16.26
CA PHE A 192 -11.79 -2.25 -17.41
C PHE A 192 -10.58 -1.31 -17.26
N ASN A 193 -9.55 -1.72 -16.50
CA ASN A 193 -8.34 -0.92 -16.37
C ASN A 193 -7.66 -0.72 -17.74
N GLU A 194 -7.56 0.52 -18.20
CA GLU A 194 -7.04 0.91 -19.53
C GLU A 194 -7.72 0.18 -20.72
N MET A 195 -8.94 -0.32 -20.54
CA MET A 195 -9.68 -1.05 -21.58
C MET A 195 -11.08 -0.46 -21.77
N VAL A 196 -11.46 -0.23 -23.02
CA VAL A 196 -12.81 0.25 -23.35
C VAL A 196 -13.80 -0.91 -23.20
N PRO A 197 -14.90 -0.75 -22.42
CA PRO A 197 -15.96 -1.76 -22.33
C PRO A 197 -16.60 -2.07 -23.69
N SER A 198 -17.18 -3.25 -23.86
CA SER A 198 -17.87 -3.64 -25.11
C SER A 198 -19.11 -2.77 -25.40
N SER A 199 -19.71 -2.17 -24.36
CA SER A 199 -20.80 -1.21 -24.45
C SER A 199 -20.65 -0.09 -23.41
N GLY A 200 -21.04 1.13 -23.79
CA GLY A 200 -21.14 2.28 -22.88
C GLY A 200 -22.51 2.41 -22.18
N GLU A 201 -23.45 1.51 -22.45
CA GLU A 201 -24.80 1.57 -21.87
C GLU A 201 -24.80 1.32 -20.36
N LEU A 202 -25.59 2.11 -19.62
CA LEU A 202 -25.58 2.07 -18.16
C LEU A 202 -26.02 0.72 -17.59
N ASP A 203 -26.99 0.05 -18.23
CA ASP A 203 -27.44 -1.28 -17.81
C ASP A 203 -26.33 -2.33 -17.96
N TYR A 204 -25.48 -2.21 -18.98
CA TYR A 204 -24.32 -3.09 -19.18
C TYR A 204 -23.27 -2.88 -18.09
N LEU A 205 -22.85 -1.62 -17.89
CA LEU A 205 -21.84 -1.27 -16.88
C LEU A 205 -22.31 -1.62 -15.46
N SER A 206 -23.61 -1.42 -15.18
CA SER A 206 -24.27 -1.84 -13.94
C SER A 206 -24.24 -3.36 -13.77
N ALA A 207 -24.55 -4.13 -14.82
CA ALA A 207 -24.51 -5.59 -14.79
C ALA A 207 -23.09 -6.13 -14.54
N VAL A 208 -22.05 -5.56 -15.15
CA VAL A 208 -20.65 -5.92 -14.88
C VAL A 208 -20.31 -5.69 -13.41
N GLY A 209 -20.55 -4.49 -12.89
CA GLY A 209 -20.27 -4.18 -11.48
C GLY A 209 -21.06 -5.06 -10.51
N HIS A 210 -22.32 -5.39 -10.84
CA HIS A 210 -23.16 -6.25 -10.03
C HIS A 210 -22.69 -7.71 -10.02
N ALA A 211 -22.36 -8.30 -11.17
CA ALA A 211 -21.88 -9.68 -11.26
C ALA A 211 -20.53 -9.87 -10.57
N THR A 212 -19.58 -8.96 -10.82
CA THR A 212 -18.26 -8.94 -10.16
C THR A 212 -18.40 -8.89 -8.63
N PHE A 213 -19.29 -8.04 -8.11
CA PHE A 213 -19.55 -7.98 -6.68
C PHE A 213 -20.30 -9.22 -6.14
N GLN A 214 -21.29 -9.73 -6.86
CA GLN A 214 -22.10 -10.87 -6.42
C GLN A 214 -21.25 -12.15 -6.27
N ALA A 215 -20.29 -12.37 -7.17
CA ALA A 215 -19.35 -13.50 -7.09
C ALA A 215 -18.44 -13.44 -5.84
N MET A 216 -18.23 -12.25 -5.25
CA MET A 216 -17.53 -12.15 -3.96
C MET A 216 -18.43 -12.54 -2.79
N ILE A 217 -19.62 -11.93 -2.69
CA ILE A 217 -20.52 -12.12 -1.54
C ILE A 217 -21.26 -13.46 -1.52
N ASP A 218 -21.24 -14.20 -2.62
CA ASP A 218 -21.64 -15.61 -2.64
C ASP A 218 -20.78 -16.48 -1.70
N ILE A 219 -19.48 -16.15 -1.58
CA ILE A 219 -18.49 -16.95 -0.83
C ILE A 219 -18.05 -16.24 0.46
N ASP A 220 -17.95 -14.91 0.45
CA ASP A 220 -17.72 -14.08 1.64
C ASP A 220 -18.86 -13.04 1.80
N PRO A 221 -20.01 -13.42 2.43
CA PRO A 221 -21.10 -12.49 2.72
C PRO A 221 -20.74 -11.31 3.62
N THR A 222 -19.54 -11.35 4.23
CA THR A 222 -18.97 -10.31 5.08
C THR A 222 -18.04 -9.35 4.34
N ALA A 223 -17.79 -9.54 3.04
CA ALA A 223 -16.94 -8.68 2.20
C ALA A 223 -17.35 -7.18 2.29
N ILE A 224 -16.37 -6.33 2.59
CA ILE A 224 -16.55 -4.93 3.00
C ILE A 224 -16.20 -3.94 1.88
N TRP A 225 -17.21 -3.15 1.51
CA TRP A 225 -17.16 -1.70 1.65
C TRP A 225 -18.39 -1.36 2.47
N TRP A 226 -18.28 -0.40 3.39
CA TRP A 226 -19.47 0.25 3.94
C TRP A 226 -20.06 1.06 2.77
N GLY A 227 -20.74 0.35 1.85
CA GLY A 227 -20.88 0.67 0.43
C GLY A 227 -20.92 -0.56 -0.52
N ARG A 228 -19.90 -1.48 -0.49
CA ARG A 228 -19.72 -2.85 -1.14
C ARG A 228 -18.31 -3.54 -1.39
N MET A 229 -17.18 -3.32 -2.15
CA MET A 229 -16.44 -2.46 -3.17
C MET A 229 -15.72 -1.06 -2.95
N LEU A 230 -14.77 -0.85 -2.00
CA LEU A 230 -14.11 0.46 -1.66
C LEU A 230 -13.31 1.16 -2.80
N VAL A 231 -13.47 2.48 -2.99
CA VAL A 231 -12.80 3.24 -4.08
C VAL A 231 -11.42 3.81 -3.68
N LEU A 232 -10.46 3.73 -4.61
CA LEU A 232 -9.18 4.47 -4.56
C LEU A 232 -9.22 5.62 -5.58
N ASP A 233 -9.13 6.88 -5.12
CA ASP A 233 -8.88 8.02 -6.00
C ASP A 233 -7.37 8.00 -6.31
N LEU A 234 -6.99 7.31 -7.39
CA LEU A 234 -5.65 6.73 -7.54
C LEU A 234 -4.51 7.75 -7.69
N GLN A 235 -4.81 8.96 -8.17
CA GLN A 235 -3.84 10.03 -8.48
C GLN A 235 -4.37 11.41 -8.02
N SER A 236 -4.91 11.47 -6.81
CA SER A 236 -5.51 12.69 -6.24
C SER A 236 -4.54 13.86 -6.08
N GLU A 237 -3.23 13.63 -6.20
CA GLU A 237 -2.22 14.68 -6.10
C GLU A 237 -2.00 15.46 -7.42
N GLN A 238 -2.57 15.01 -8.54
CA GLN A 238 -2.58 15.72 -9.83
C GLN A 238 -3.98 15.85 -10.44
N HIS A 239 -4.79 14.79 -10.32
CA HIS A 239 -6.02 14.58 -11.09
C HIS A 239 -7.11 14.01 -10.20
N GLU A 240 -7.50 14.73 -9.13
CA GLU A 240 -8.58 14.29 -8.24
C GLU A 240 -9.89 14.04 -8.98
N GLN A 241 -10.55 12.92 -8.66
CA GLN A 241 -11.81 12.50 -9.27
C GLN A 241 -12.99 12.59 -8.30
N TYR A 242 -12.74 12.59 -6.98
CA TYR A 242 -13.76 12.78 -5.96
C TYR A 242 -14.56 14.09 -6.12
N THR A 243 -13.98 15.13 -6.73
CA THR A 243 -14.67 16.38 -7.06
C THR A 243 -15.67 16.18 -8.21
N THR A 244 -15.21 15.61 -9.32
CA THR A 244 -16.01 15.27 -10.52
C THR A 244 -17.22 14.40 -10.17
N TYR A 245 -17.01 13.35 -9.38
CA TYR A 245 -18.04 12.36 -9.06
C TYR A 245 -18.82 12.65 -7.76
N SER A 246 -18.81 13.90 -7.27
CA SER A 246 -19.56 14.32 -6.06
C SER A 246 -19.32 13.41 -4.85
N SER A 247 -18.04 13.21 -4.52
CA SER A 247 -17.56 12.25 -3.53
C SER A 247 -18.03 10.81 -3.82
N TYR A 248 -17.81 10.38 -5.07
CA TYR A 248 -18.22 9.07 -5.62
C TYR A 248 -19.68 8.70 -5.31
N PHE A 249 -20.59 9.65 -5.55
CA PHE A 249 -22.03 9.50 -5.33
C PHE A 249 -22.41 9.03 -3.90
N GLY A 250 -21.64 9.47 -2.89
CA GLY A 250 -21.86 9.11 -1.49
C GLY A 250 -21.09 7.87 -1.03
N GLN A 251 -20.28 7.27 -1.88
CA GLN A 251 -19.47 6.11 -1.53
C GLN A 251 -18.11 6.49 -0.94
N PRO A 252 -17.59 5.78 0.07
CA PRO A 252 -16.30 6.13 0.65
C PRO A 252 -15.12 5.83 -0.28
N PHE A 253 -14.10 6.70 -0.19
CA PHE A 253 -12.89 6.64 -0.99
C PHE A 253 -11.62 6.93 -0.18
N ILE A 254 -10.47 6.54 -0.74
CA ILE A 254 -9.14 6.89 -0.24
C ILE A 254 -8.49 7.89 -1.22
N TRP A 255 -8.09 9.06 -0.71
CA TRP A 255 -7.28 10.03 -1.46
C TRP A 255 -5.86 9.46 -1.61
N CYS A 256 -5.43 9.12 -2.82
CA CYS A 256 -4.13 8.48 -3.02
C CYS A 256 -3.14 9.41 -3.74
N MET A 257 -1.86 9.26 -3.37
CA MET A 257 -0.75 9.85 -4.08
C MET A 257 -0.10 8.78 -4.95
N LEU A 258 -0.25 8.88 -6.27
CA LEU A 258 0.42 7.98 -7.21
C LEU A 258 1.91 8.28 -7.24
N HIS A 259 2.26 9.53 -7.52
CA HIS A 259 3.61 10.06 -7.68
C HIS A 259 4.43 9.40 -8.81
N ASN A 260 4.74 8.11 -8.74
CA ASN A 260 5.66 7.45 -9.66
C ASN A 260 4.95 6.59 -10.71
N PHE A 261 5.37 6.76 -11.97
CA PHE A 261 5.03 5.93 -13.12
C PHE A 261 6.26 5.11 -13.55
N GLY A 262 6.06 3.84 -13.94
CA GLY A 262 7.06 2.98 -14.57
C GLY A 262 8.31 2.62 -13.74
N GLY A 263 8.36 2.96 -12.45
CA GLY A 263 9.60 2.93 -11.67
C GLY A 263 10.63 3.98 -12.12
N THR A 264 10.19 5.00 -12.86
CA THR A 264 11.10 5.99 -13.48
C THR A 264 11.83 6.83 -12.44
N LEU A 265 13.11 7.13 -12.71
CA LEU A 265 13.98 7.90 -11.81
C LEU A 265 14.04 9.38 -12.22
N GLY A 266 13.88 10.26 -11.25
CA GLY A 266 14.05 11.70 -11.42
C GLY A 266 13.63 12.45 -10.15
N LEU A 267 14.25 13.59 -9.88
CA LEU A 267 13.92 14.41 -8.71
C LEU A 267 12.71 15.31 -9.02
N PHE A 268 11.51 14.86 -8.60
CA PHE A 268 10.20 15.50 -8.80
C PHE A 268 9.25 15.22 -7.63
N GLY A 269 8.13 15.95 -7.52
CA GLY A 269 7.06 15.65 -6.56
C GLY A 269 6.20 16.87 -6.16
N SER A 270 4.89 16.68 -5.96
CA SER A 270 3.94 17.77 -5.70
C SER A 270 3.76 18.10 -4.22
N MET A 271 4.85 18.35 -3.46
CA MET A 271 4.81 18.57 -2.00
C MET A 271 3.75 19.59 -1.54
N SER A 272 3.60 20.70 -2.28
CA SER A 272 2.64 21.76 -1.95
C SER A 272 1.19 21.28 -2.07
N ILE A 273 0.91 20.40 -3.02
CA ILE A 273 -0.43 19.85 -3.28
C ILE A 273 -0.76 18.79 -2.24
N ILE A 274 0.16 17.84 -1.99
CA ILE A 274 0.04 16.81 -0.96
C ILE A 274 -0.27 17.43 0.41
N ASN A 275 0.50 18.46 0.79
CA ASN A 275 0.37 19.18 2.04
C ASN A 275 -0.90 20.06 2.17
N GLN A 276 -1.73 20.17 1.12
CA GLN A 276 -2.93 21.01 1.12
C GLN A 276 -4.20 20.24 0.74
N LYS A 277 -4.22 19.58 -0.43
CA LYS A 277 -5.42 18.88 -0.94
C LYS A 277 -5.89 17.73 -0.04
N VAL A 278 -5.00 17.06 0.69
CA VAL A 278 -5.39 16.05 1.71
C VAL A 278 -6.34 16.64 2.75
N PHE A 279 -6.11 17.89 3.19
CA PHE A 279 -6.96 18.56 4.18
C PHE A 279 -8.23 19.13 3.56
N VAL A 280 -8.16 19.62 2.31
CA VAL A 280 -9.34 20.05 1.54
C VAL A 280 -10.31 18.89 1.31
N ALA A 281 -9.81 17.70 0.95
CA ALA A 281 -10.61 16.50 0.76
C ALA A 281 -11.27 16.01 2.06
N ARG A 282 -10.55 16.07 3.20
CA ARG A 282 -11.11 15.77 4.54
C ARG A 282 -12.16 16.78 5.01
N ALA A 283 -12.02 18.04 4.62
CA ALA A 283 -12.92 19.14 5.00
C ALA A 283 -14.12 19.32 4.04
N LEU A 284 -14.26 18.46 3.02
CA LEU A 284 -15.34 18.53 2.05
C LEU A 284 -16.71 18.31 2.73
N PRO A 285 -17.68 19.23 2.63
CA PRO A 285 -19.02 19.03 3.17
C PRO A 285 -19.70 17.82 2.52
N ASN A 286 -20.25 16.91 3.34
CA ASN A 286 -20.76 15.60 2.93
C ASN A 286 -19.71 14.70 2.23
N GLY A 287 -18.42 15.00 2.40
CA GLY A 287 -17.33 14.21 1.84
C GLY A 287 -17.21 12.83 2.49
N THR A 288 -16.84 11.85 1.67
CA THR A 288 -16.79 10.42 2.02
C THR A 288 -15.35 9.89 2.10
N MET A 289 -14.37 10.79 2.20
CA MET A 289 -12.97 10.42 2.34
C MET A 289 -12.72 9.65 3.65
N VAL A 290 -12.41 8.36 3.54
CA VAL A 290 -12.11 7.48 4.69
C VAL A 290 -10.62 7.24 4.91
N GLY A 291 -9.76 7.64 3.98
CA GLY A 291 -8.33 7.36 4.10
C GLY A 291 -7.41 8.18 3.21
N THR A 292 -6.12 8.02 3.47
CA THR A 292 -4.99 8.52 2.64
C THR A 292 -4.19 7.33 2.12
N GLY A 293 -3.68 7.40 0.89
CA GLY A 293 -3.05 6.25 0.22
C GLY A 293 -1.76 6.57 -0.53
N LEU A 294 -0.94 5.53 -0.73
CA LEU A 294 0.26 5.53 -1.55
C LEU A 294 0.11 4.52 -2.69
N THR A 295 -0.01 5.01 -3.93
CA THR A 295 -0.30 4.23 -5.15
C THR A 295 0.83 4.26 -6.21
N PRO A 296 2.14 4.25 -5.86
CA PRO A 296 3.21 4.36 -6.85
C PRO A 296 3.39 3.09 -7.68
N GLU A 297 3.56 3.24 -8.99
CA GLU A 297 3.89 2.11 -9.86
C GLU A 297 5.26 1.51 -9.51
N GLY A 298 6.24 2.32 -9.13
CA GLY A 298 7.53 1.84 -8.61
C GLY A 298 8.06 2.65 -7.43
N ILE A 299 8.74 1.98 -6.51
CA ILE A 299 9.31 2.57 -5.28
C ILE A 299 10.84 2.66 -5.35
N ASN A 300 11.52 2.88 -4.22
CA ASN A 300 12.96 3.11 -4.12
C ASN A 300 13.45 4.43 -4.76
N GLN A 301 12.58 5.43 -4.86
CA GLN A 301 12.93 6.80 -5.28
C GLN A 301 12.22 7.84 -4.39
N ASN A 302 12.70 9.09 -4.45
CA ASN A 302 12.11 10.32 -3.88
C ASN A 302 11.50 10.19 -2.46
N TYR A 303 12.21 9.50 -1.55
CA TYR A 303 11.75 9.12 -0.19
C TYR A 303 11.04 10.25 0.57
N VAL A 304 11.56 11.47 0.45
CA VAL A 304 11.05 12.72 1.03
C VAL A 304 9.55 12.98 0.76
N ILE A 305 9.04 12.53 -0.40
CA ILE A 305 7.64 12.72 -0.81
C ILE A 305 6.73 11.66 -0.16
N TYR A 306 7.22 10.42 -0.07
CA TYR A 306 6.53 9.33 0.62
C TYR A 306 6.43 9.61 2.12
N ASP A 307 7.53 10.04 2.75
CA ASP A 307 7.55 10.46 4.16
C ASP A 307 6.62 11.67 4.44
N LEU A 308 6.50 12.62 3.50
CA LEU A 308 5.56 13.74 3.64
C LEU A 308 4.11 13.23 3.58
N MET A 309 3.79 12.36 2.62
CA MET A 309 2.44 11.82 2.46
C MET A 309 2.02 10.90 3.61
N THR A 310 2.95 10.12 4.17
CA THR A 310 2.69 9.37 5.40
C THR A 310 2.52 10.30 6.59
N GLU A 311 3.32 11.37 6.75
CA GLU A 311 3.08 12.41 7.77
C GLU A 311 1.67 13.01 7.66
N MET A 312 1.18 13.33 6.45
CA MET A 312 -0.16 13.92 6.26
C MET A 312 -1.29 13.02 6.77
N SER A 313 -1.08 11.71 6.86
CA SER A 313 -2.03 10.78 7.46
C SER A 313 -2.26 11.06 8.95
N TRP A 314 -1.22 11.46 9.68
CA TRP A 314 -1.22 11.70 11.13
C TRP A 314 -1.52 13.14 11.53
N ARG A 315 -1.49 14.09 10.59
CA ARG A 315 -1.76 15.52 10.85
C ARG A 315 -3.23 15.88 10.77
N THR A 316 -3.64 16.88 11.55
CA THR A 316 -4.93 17.58 11.43
C THR A 316 -4.88 18.77 10.47
N GLU A 317 -3.70 19.36 10.26
CA GLU A 317 -3.47 20.58 9.47
C GLU A 317 -2.17 20.50 8.64
N PRO A 318 -2.00 21.30 7.58
CA PRO A 318 -0.76 21.39 6.81
C PRO A 318 0.51 21.57 7.66
N THR A 319 1.65 21.02 7.20
CA THR A 319 2.97 21.30 7.78
C THR A 319 3.64 22.49 7.10
N ASN A 320 4.57 23.17 7.77
CA ASN A 320 5.38 24.20 7.11
C ASN A 320 6.42 23.52 6.20
N LEU A 321 6.49 23.92 4.93
CA LEU A 321 7.40 23.34 3.92
C LEU A 321 8.70 24.14 3.71
N THR A 322 8.87 25.31 4.35
CA THR A 322 10.03 26.19 4.16
C THR A 322 10.83 26.43 5.44
N GLN A 323 10.30 26.08 6.62
CA GLN A 323 10.92 26.36 7.91
C GLN A 323 11.68 25.14 8.46
N CYS A 324 13.01 25.30 8.59
CA CYS A 324 13.90 24.38 9.29
C CYS A 324 14.02 24.78 10.76
N ASP A 325 13.00 24.49 11.57
CA ASP A 325 13.16 24.59 13.02
C ASP A 325 14.08 23.45 13.51
N PRO A 326 15.25 23.74 14.12
CA PRO A 326 16.10 22.71 14.68
C PRO A 326 15.41 22.04 15.89
N PRO A 327 15.69 20.76 16.19
CA PRO A 327 15.19 20.13 17.40
C PRO A 327 15.64 20.93 18.63
N PRO A 328 14.76 21.22 19.60
CA PRO A 328 15.15 21.93 20.80
C PRO A 328 16.28 21.16 21.52
N ASN A 329 17.35 21.89 21.84
CA ASN A 329 18.64 21.42 22.39
C ASN A 329 19.72 20.93 21.39
N VAL A 330 19.58 21.18 20.07
CA VAL A 330 20.77 21.18 19.19
C VAL A 330 21.45 22.55 19.26
N HIS A 331 22.58 22.62 19.98
CA HIS A 331 23.41 23.83 19.98
C HIS A 331 24.16 23.96 18.65
N GLU A 332 23.97 25.11 18.01
CA GLU A 332 24.82 25.82 17.01
C GLU A 332 25.55 25.01 15.91
N HIS A 333 25.35 25.46 14.66
CA HIS A 333 26.03 25.07 13.42
C HIS A 333 25.63 23.73 12.74
N SER A 334 24.69 23.79 11.79
CA SER A 334 24.95 23.40 10.37
C SER A 334 23.76 23.63 9.41
N CYS A 335 22.52 23.50 9.91
CA CYS A 335 21.36 23.05 9.11
C CYS A 335 20.84 23.90 7.93
N CYS A 336 21.42 25.06 7.58
CA CYS A 336 20.93 25.91 6.49
C CYS A 336 22.06 26.66 5.73
N PRO A 337 22.30 26.33 4.44
CA PRO A 337 23.04 27.20 3.54
C PRO A 337 22.12 28.27 2.92
N GLY A 338 22.31 29.53 3.30
CA GLY A 338 22.00 30.73 2.49
C GLY A 338 20.53 31.00 2.08
N THR A 339 19.97 32.10 2.58
CA THR A 339 18.72 32.70 2.05
C THR A 339 18.89 33.06 0.56
N ILE A 340 17.97 32.63 -0.32
CA ILE A 340 17.95 33.03 -1.73
C ILE A 340 16.62 33.71 -2.06
N THR A 341 16.69 34.95 -2.54
CA THR A 341 15.55 35.75 -3.01
C THR A 341 15.16 35.42 -4.46
N HIS A 342 13.89 35.65 -4.80
CA HIS A 342 13.21 35.34 -6.08
C HIS A 342 13.99 35.63 -7.37
N THR A 343 13.77 34.82 -8.42
CA THR A 343 13.11 35.25 -9.68
C THR A 343 13.06 34.16 -10.77
N HIS A 344 11.85 33.71 -11.10
CA HIS A 344 11.42 33.08 -12.37
C HIS A 344 12.33 32.01 -13.01
N LEU A 345 12.97 31.17 -12.19
CA LEU A 345 13.54 29.86 -12.60
C LEU A 345 13.01 28.76 -11.66
N ASP A 346 11.75 28.91 -11.28
CA ASP A 346 11.41 28.80 -9.86
C ASP A 346 10.98 27.40 -9.43
N ASP A 347 10.09 26.69 -10.14
CA ASP A 347 9.50 25.45 -9.62
C ASP A 347 10.53 24.36 -9.27
N ARG A 348 11.52 24.10 -10.12
CA ARG A 348 12.54 23.07 -9.82
C ARG A 348 13.48 23.51 -8.69
N LYS A 349 13.79 24.81 -8.55
CA LYS A 349 14.61 25.32 -7.45
C LYS A 349 13.85 25.39 -6.14
N LEU A 350 12.60 25.86 -6.14
CA LEU A 350 11.73 25.80 -4.95
C LEU A 350 11.42 24.34 -4.57
N PHE A 351 11.25 23.43 -5.53
CA PHE A 351 11.10 22.01 -5.22
C PHE A 351 12.35 21.46 -4.53
N VAL A 352 13.53 21.64 -5.11
CA VAL A 352 14.81 21.22 -4.48
C VAL A 352 15.00 21.87 -3.11
N ASN A 353 14.67 23.15 -2.94
CA ASN A 353 14.82 23.84 -1.66
C ASN A 353 13.80 23.38 -0.60
N ARG A 354 12.53 23.12 -0.98
CA ARG A 354 11.50 22.56 -0.08
C ARG A 354 11.80 21.10 0.29
N VAL A 355 12.25 20.30 -0.68
CA VAL A 355 12.77 18.95 -0.47
C VAL A 355 13.94 18.99 0.50
N SER A 356 14.94 19.84 0.26
CA SER A 356 16.12 19.98 1.10
C SER A 356 15.73 20.40 2.52
N ALA A 357 14.94 21.46 2.68
CA ALA A 357 14.49 21.94 3.99
C ALA A 357 13.71 20.86 4.78
N TYR A 358 12.75 20.19 4.14
CA TYR A 358 12.01 19.09 4.78
C TYR A 358 12.93 17.91 5.10
N ALA A 359 13.82 17.51 4.18
CA ALA A 359 14.75 16.40 4.35
C ALA A 359 15.73 16.67 5.50
N THR A 360 16.39 17.82 5.53
CA THR A 360 17.30 18.21 6.62
C THR A 360 16.58 18.19 7.97
N ARG A 361 15.36 18.73 8.05
CA ARG A 361 14.53 18.68 9.26
C ARG A 361 14.12 17.26 9.67
N ARG A 362 13.85 16.38 8.71
CA ARG A 362 13.34 15.01 8.94
C ARG A 362 14.45 13.99 9.23
N TYR A 363 15.65 14.21 8.68
CA TYR A 363 16.72 13.20 8.56
C TYR A 363 18.05 13.60 9.20
N GLY A 364 18.41 14.89 9.23
CA GLY A 364 19.76 15.36 9.57
C GLY A 364 20.77 15.10 8.44
N GLU A 365 22.06 15.16 8.78
CA GLU A 365 23.16 14.84 7.87
C GLU A 365 23.44 13.32 7.79
N GLU A 366 24.04 12.86 6.69
CA GLU A 366 24.21 11.43 6.41
C GLU A 366 25.35 10.78 7.21
N ASN A 367 24.99 9.79 8.03
CA ASN A 367 25.90 8.78 8.57
C ASN A 367 25.42 7.37 8.16
N ASP A 368 26.34 6.47 7.81
CA ASP A 368 26.04 5.11 7.32
C ASP A 368 26.06 4.05 8.42
N ASP A 369 24.91 3.44 8.73
CA ASP A 369 24.83 2.18 9.50
C ASP A 369 23.47 1.47 9.31
N SER A 370 23.20 0.97 8.09
CA SER A 370 21.84 0.61 7.65
C SER A 370 21.30 -0.75 8.13
N ASN A 371 22.14 -1.80 8.20
CA ASN A 371 21.65 -3.17 8.41
C ASN A 371 21.31 -3.48 9.87
N GLN A 372 22.22 -3.21 10.82
CA GLN A 372 21.95 -3.45 12.24
C GLN A 372 20.81 -2.58 12.81
N ALA A 373 20.42 -1.54 12.08
CA ALA A 373 19.33 -0.66 12.46
C ALA A 373 17.95 -1.28 12.20
N TRP A 374 17.79 -2.12 11.15
CA TRP A 374 16.53 -2.84 10.89
C TRP A 374 16.17 -3.84 12.00
N ASP A 375 17.14 -4.56 12.56
CA ASP A 375 16.83 -5.57 13.58
C ASP A 375 16.49 -4.96 14.95
N LEU A 376 17.07 -3.80 15.30
CA LEU A 376 16.60 -3.00 16.43
C LEU A 376 15.18 -2.44 16.19
N LEU A 377 14.86 -2.12 14.94
CA LEU A 377 13.57 -1.55 14.55
C LEU A 377 12.45 -2.59 14.65
N LYS A 378 12.69 -3.85 14.27
CA LYS A 378 11.76 -4.99 14.46
C LYS A 378 11.31 -5.15 15.91
N LEU A 379 12.24 -5.03 16.87
CA LEU A 379 11.92 -5.12 18.30
C LEU A 379 11.01 -3.98 18.75
N ASN A 380 11.28 -2.75 18.30
CA ASN A 380 10.48 -1.57 18.62
C ASN A 380 9.09 -1.61 17.96
N VAL A 381 8.96 -2.07 16.72
CA VAL A 381 7.65 -2.25 16.03
C VAL A 381 6.76 -3.22 16.81
N LYS A 382 7.31 -4.36 17.26
CA LYS A 382 6.55 -5.31 18.10
C LYS A 382 6.09 -4.68 19.41
N LEU A 383 6.96 -3.95 20.11
CA LEU A 383 6.60 -3.25 21.35
C LEU A 383 5.53 -2.18 21.13
N LEU A 384 5.55 -1.45 20.01
CA LEU A 384 4.61 -0.37 19.74
C LEU A 384 3.21 -0.89 19.38
N VAL A 385 3.12 -1.99 18.62
CA VAL A 385 1.85 -2.69 18.37
C VAL A 385 1.28 -3.28 19.67
N TRP A 386 2.11 -3.94 20.50
CA TRP A 386 1.65 -4.47 21.79
C TRP A 386 1.21 -3.38 22.76
N GLY A 387 1.88 -2.22 22.78
CA GLY A 387 1.45 -1.06 23.58
C GLY A 387 0.05 -0.58 23.23
N LEU A 388 -0.25 -0.44 21.93
CA LEU A 388 -1.58 -0.05 21.44
C LEU A 388 -2.68 -1.07 21.81
N VAL A 389 -2.35 -2.36 21.82
CA VAL A 389 -3.29 -3.43 22.24
C VAL A 389 -3.53 -3.42 23.76
N VAL A 390 -2.50 -3.13 24.57
CA VAL A 390 -2.60 -3.11 26.03
C VAL A 390 -3.35 -1.86 26.53
N GLU A 391 -3.09 -0.68 25.97
CA GLU A 391 -3.83 0.55 26.35
C GLU A 391 -5.33 0.45 26.01
N PHE A 392 -5.73 -0.36 25.02
CA PHE A 392 -7.15 -0.61 24.73
C PHE A 392 -7.87 -1.46 25.79
N PHE A 393 -7.13 -2.18 26.64
CA PHE A 393 -7.71 -3.09 27.66
C PHE A 393 -7.52 -2.63 29.12
N LEU A 394 -6.57 -1.73 29.41
CA LEU A 394 -6.24 -1.30 30.78
C LEU A 394 -6.20 0.22 30.93
N GLY A 395 -7.39 0.83 31.02
CA GLY A 395 -7.57 2.25 31.37
C GLY A 395 -7.32 2.56 32.85
N LEU A 396 -6.12 2.29 33.37
CA LEU A 396 -5.70 2.62 34.75
C LEU A 396 -4.27 3.15 34.80
N CYS A 397 -4.14 4.47 34.91
CA CYS A 397 -2.90 5.14 35.32
C CYS A 397 -2.89 5.36 36.84
N GLU A 398 -2.28 4.44 37.61
CA GLU A 398 -1.79 4.73 38.96
C GLU A 398 -0.36 4.23 39.16
N TYR A 399 0.37 4.86 40.08
CA TYR A 399 1.78 4.61 40.33
C TYR A 399 2.03 3.25 41.00
N SER A 400 2.68 2.33 40.29
CA SER A 400 3.45 1.23 40.90
C SER A 400 4.51 0.67 39.95
N TYR A 401 5.58 0.13 40.54
CA TYR A 401 6.70 -0.47 39.80
C TYR A 401 6.23 -1.66 38.96
N PHE A 402 6.48 -1.62 37.64
CA PHE A 402 6.43 -2.81 36.79
C PHE A 402 7.84 -3.18 36.32
N GLU A 403 8.58 -3.92 37.17
CA GLU A 403 9.83 -4.57 36.78
C GLU A 403 9.56 -5.74 35.82
N LEU A 404 9.24 -5.45 34.55
CA LEU A 404 9.33 -6.47 33.51
C LEU A 404 10.79 -6.58 33.04
N ARG A 405 11.53 -7.52 33.63
CA ARG A 405 12.95 -7.80 33.32
C ARG A 405 13.16 -8.16 31.84
N VAL A 406 13.58 -7.20 31.03
CA VAL A 406 14.15 -7.46 29.68
C VAL A 406 15.63 -7.86 29.81
N GLU A 407 15.90 -8.93 30.56
CA GLU A 407 17.25 -9.41 30.93
C GLU A 407 17.93 -10.24 29.81
N LEU A 408 17.62 -9.93 28.54
CA LEU A 408 17.92 -10.77 27.37
C LEU A 408 18.64 -10.07 26.21
N VAL A 409 19.07 -8.82 26.36
CA VAL A 409 19.77 -8.05 25.28
C VAL A 409 21.23 -7.70 25.65
N LEU A 410 21.70 -8.05 26.85
CA LEU A 410 23.08 -7.77 27.34
C LEU A 410 23.93 -9.03 27.61
N LYS A 411 23.61 -10.15 26.94
CA LYS A 411 24.42 -11.39 26.93
C LYS A 411 24.75 -11.88 25.51
N ALA A 412 25.07 -10.94 24.63
CA ALA A 412 25.59 -11.18 23.29
C ALA A 412 26.84 -10.32 23.05
N ARG A 413 27.79 -10.36 24.00
CA ARG A 413 29.06 -9.63 23.94
C ARG A 413 30.15 -10.29 24.79
N ASP A 414 30.44 -11.54 24.44
CA ASP A 414 31.81 -12.06 24.50
C ASP A 414 32.50 -11.70 23.16
#